data_AF-A0A4S8KVM5-F1
#
_entry.id   AF-A0A4S8KVM5-F1
#
_cell.length_a   1.000
_cell.length_b   1.000
_cell.length_c   1.000
_cell.angle_alpha   90.00
_cell.angle_beta   90.00
_cell.angle_gamma   90.00
#
_symmetry.space_group_name_H-M   'P 1'
#
loop_
_entity.id
_entity.type
_entity.pdbx_description
1 polymer ?
#
loop_
_entity_poly.entity_id
_entity_poly.type
_entity_poly.pdbx_seq_one_letter_code
_entity_poly.pdbx_strand_id
1 'polypeptide(L)'
;MLQDDDFASPLKEFLMEKSRTEEGGYVCGRNVVEFVELPETQQWIEKKYPGSKATISLRTGQRWLKAMEWRFGQKPNGQFKDGHEREDVKRYQEGFCKRWLEYEKRMVLYDNDGKIESWPTAFPVPQGRFRFRLVPVTHDESTFYANDRRKRGFYHPDQPSSLKPKGGDGASLMVSEFLTREWGRLTCGDEPDCQARIFFEAGSARDGYFTAEDIHAQVDNAIDIFEAKSGGTMTALFLFDNATTHTKRAPNALSARKMPKGPHSHWPAPGVRMRDGKLPDGSPQSFYFDHDHPTMPGWFIGSENIIKQRGLLMAGKRTPLRLQKDLF
;
A
#
# COMPACT_ATOMS: atom_id res chain seq x y z
N MET A 1 32.59 34.83 -8.36
CA MET A 1 31.71 34.00 -9.19
C MET A 1 30.69 33.25 -8.34
N LEU A 2 31.03 32.22 -7.56
CA LEU A 2 29.98 31.49 -6.82
C LEU A 2 29.29 32.28 -5.69
N GLN A 3 29.91 33.35 -5.19
CA GLN A 3 29.29 34.29 -4.22
C GLN A 3 28.36 35.32 -4.88
N ASP A 4 28.21 35.26 -6.19
CA ASP A 4 27.41 36.19 -6.99
C ASP A 4 26.09 35.51 -7.32
N ASP A 5 24.99 36.00 -6.76
CA ASP A 5 23.68 35.35 -6.88
C ASP A 5 23.19 35.28 -8.34
N ASP A 6 23.59 36.25 -9.18
CA ASP A 6 23.31 36.28 -10.62
C ASP A 6 24.00 35.12 -11.38
N PHE A 7 25.01 34.49 -10.77
CA PHE A 7 25.70 33.31 -11.30
C PHE A 7 25.26 32.03 -10.59
N ALA A 8 25.13 32.08 -9.26
CA ALA A 8 24.80 30.92 -8.45
C ALA A 8 23.37 30.40 -8.70
N SER A 9 22.41 31.29 -8.93
CA SER A 9 21.01 30.90 -9.17
C SER A 9 20.83 30.14 -10.50
N PRO A 10 21.32 30.65 -11.65
CA PRO A 10 21.24 29.91 -12.91
C PRO A 10 22.01 28.59 -12.90
N LEU A 11 23.18 28.55 -12.25
CA LEU A 11 23.93 27.30 -12.06
C LEU A 11 23.11 26.27 -11.27
N LYS A 12 22.41 26.70 -10.20
CA LYS A 12 21.56 25.82 -9.40
C LYS A 12 20.39 25.27 -10.21
N GLU A 13 19.73 26.11 -11.00
CA GLU A 13 18.63 25.70 -11.88
C GLU A 13 19.09 24.68 -12.92
N PHE A 14 20.22 24.95 -13.59
CA PHE A 14 20.82 24.04 -14.55
C PHE A 14 21.13 22.66 -13.94
N LEU A 15 21.75 22.63 -12.77
CA LEU A 15 22.07 21.36 -12.08
C LEU A 15 20.81 20.61 -11.62
N MET A 16 19.76 21.33 -11.21
CA MET A 16 18.47 20.74 -10.86
C MET A 16 17.77 20.12 -12.08
N GLU A 17 17.79 20.79 -13.23
CA GLU A 17 17.26 20.25 -14.47
C GLU A 17 18.01 18.99 -14.91
N LYS A 18 19.35 19.04 -14.89
CA LYS A 18 20.21 17.89 -15.15
C LYS A 18 19.91 16.68 -14.26
N SER A 19 19.68 16.92 -12.96
CA SER A 19 19.29 15.87 -12.02
C SER A 19 17.94 15.19 -12.33
N ARG A 20 17.08 15.82 -13.14
CA ARG A 20 15.77 15.28 -13.55
C ARG A 20 15.82 14.59 -14.90
N THR A 21 16.66 15.07 -15.82
CA THR A 21 16.67 14.65 -17.22
C THR A 21 17.73 13.58 -17.52
N GLU A 22 18.82 13.53 -16.76
CA GLU A 22 19.85 12.49 -16.96
C GLU A 22 19.42 11.15 -16.36
N GLU A 23 19.74 10.07 -17.05
CA GLU A 23 19.43 8.71 -16.62
C GLU A 23 20.12 8.42 -15.27
N GLY A 24 19.33 8.10 -14.25
CA GLY A 24 19.82 7.92 -12.87
C GLY A 24 19.99 9.22 -12.06
N GLY A 25 19.67 10.39 -12.62
CA GLY A 25 19.70 11.67 -11.92
C GLY A 25 21.08 12.09 -11.42
N TYR A 26 22.12 11.67 -12.14
CA TYR A 26 23.51 11.87 -11.76
C TYR A 26 23.95 13.32 -12.01
N VAL A 27 24.59 13.95 -11.03
CA VAL A 27 25.19 15.28 -11.15
C VAL A 27 26.60 15.21 -10.60
N CYS A 28 27.57 15.72 -11.36
CA CYS A 28 28.98 15.70 -11.02
C CYS A 28 29.68 17.02 -11.38
N GLY A 29 30.95 17.14 -10.99
CA GLY A 29 31.74 18.35 -11.25
C GLY A 29 31.84 18.71 -12.73
N ARG A 30 31.68 17.74 -13.64
CA ARG A 30 31.69 17.98 -15.09
C ARG A 30 30.50 18.83 -15.53
N ASN A 31 29.32 18.63 -14.94
CA ASN A 31 28.14 19.44 -15.26
C ASN A 31 28.36 20.93 -14.90
N VAL A 32 29.13 21.22 -13.85
CA VAL A 32 29.49 22.60 -13.49
C VAL A 32 30.47 23.21 -14.50
N VAL A 33 31.41 22.41 -15.02
CA VAL A 33 32.33 22.84 -16.10
C VAL A 33 31.53 23.15 -17.36
N GLU A 34 30.61 22.26 -17.74
CA GLU A 34 29.73 22.44 -18.91
C GLU A 34 28.92 23.73 -18.79
N PHE A 35 28.33 24.02 -17.62
CA PHE A 35 27.58 25.25 -17.39
C PHE A 35 28.44 26.50 -17.61
N VAL A 36 29.70 26.49 -17.14
CA VAL A 36 30.63 27.60 -17.33
C VAL A 36 31.01 27.76 -18.80
N GLU A 37 31.12 26.67 -19.55
CA GLU A 37 31.45 26.66 -20.98
C GLU A 37 30.29 27.09 -21.89
N LEU A 38 29.05 27.19 -21.37
CA LEU A 38 27.90 27.65 -22.15
C LEU A 38 28.14 29.07 -22.71
N PRO A 39 27.76 29.33 -23.99
CA PRO A 39 27.97 30.64 -24.62
C PRO A 39 27.36 31.80 -23.83
N GLU A 40 26.16 31.62 -23.28
CA GLU A 40 25.46 32.63 -22.49
C GLU A 40 26.21 32.96 -21.18
N THR A 41 26.70 31.92 -20.49
CA THR A 41 27.50 32.06 -19.28
C THR A 41 28.83 32.77 -19.58
N GLN A 42 29.51 32.41 -20.68
CA GLN A 42 30.75 33.08 -21.10
C GLN A 42 30.53 34.56 -21.44
N GLN A 43 29.44 34.89 -22.13
CA GLN A 43 29.08 36.29 -22.42
C GLN A 43 28.81 37.08 -21.14
N TRP A 44 28.11 36.48 -20.17
CA TRP A 44 27.90 37.11 -18.87
C TRP A 44 29.22 37.34 -18.12
N ILE A 45 30.12 36.34 -18.12
CA ILE A 45 31.44 36.44 -17.48
C ILE A 45 32.27 37.55 -18.13
N GLU A 46 32.33 37.60 -19.45
CA GLU A 46 33.11 38.61 -20.20
C GLU A 46 32.55 40.03 -19.96
N LYS A 47 31.23 40.19 -19.88
CA LYS A 47 30.59 41.47 -19.56
C LYS A 47 30.89 41.92 -18.13
N LYS A 48 30.90 41.00 -17.16
CA LYS A 48 31.12 41.31 -15.73
C LYS A 48 32.60 41.43 -15.37
N TYR A 49 33.46 40.69 -16.08
CA TYR A 49 34.91 40.64 -15.89
C TYR A 49 35.63 40.75 -17.26
N PRO A 50 35.75 41.96 -17.82
CA PRO A 50 36.34 42.19 -19.15
C PRO A 50 37.75 41.61 -19.27
N GLY A 51 38.01 40.87 -20.36
CA GLY A 51 39.30 40.23 -20.63
C GLY A 51 39.49 38.84 -20.00
N SER A 52 38.48 38.29 -19.33
CA SER A 52 38.54 36.94 -18.73
C SER A 52 37.73 35.92 -19.53
N LYS A 53 38.39 34.97 -20.21
CA LYS A 53 37.75 33.70 -20.59
C LYS A 53 37.91 32.73 -19.42
N ALA A 54 36.84 32.52 -18.66
CA ALA A 54 36.90 31.64 -17.51
C ALA A 54 36.61 30.19 -17.95
N THR A 55 37.66 29.38 -18.03
CA THR A 55 37.52 27.92 -17.92
C THR A 55 37.82 27.52 -16.48
N ILE A 56 37.02 26.59 -15.95
CA ILE A 56 37.25 26.06 -14.61
C ILE A 56 37.71 24.61 -14.70
N SER A 57 38.60 24.22 -13.81
CA SER A 57 38.99 22.81 -13.71
C SER A 57 37.85 21.96 -13.14
N LEU A 58 37.86 20.66 -13.41
CA LEU A 58 36.94 19.69 -12.79
C LEU A 58 36.98 19.79 -11.25
N ARG A 59 38.17 19.99 -10.68
CA ARG A 59 38.39 20.15 -9.24
C ARG A 59 37.67 21.39 -8.70
N THR A 60 37.66 22.49 -9.47
CA THR A 60 36.90 23.70 -9.14
C THR A 60 35.40 23.43 -9.15
N GLY A 61 34.89 22.73 -10.18
CA GLY A 61 33.48 22.33 -10.26
C GLY A 61 33.04 21.46 -9.07
N GLN A 62 33.87 20.51 -8.65
CA GLN A 62 33.63 19.69 -7.45
C GLN A 62 33.58 20.52 -6.16
N ARG A 63 34.49 21.51 -6.01
CA ARG A 63 34.48 22.42 -4.86
C ARG A 63 33.20 23.27 -4.82
N TRP A 64 32.71 23.70 -5.99
CA TRP A 64 31.47 24.48 -6.09
C TRP A 64 30.24 23.66 -5.74
N LEU A 65 30.16 22.39 -6.19
CA LEU A 65 29.09 21.48 -5.75
C LEU A 65 29.04 21.37 -4.23
N LYS A 66 30.20 21.16 -3.58
CA LYS A 66 30.28 21.10 -2.12
C LYS A 66 29.84 22.41 -1.45
N ALA A 67 30.21 23.56 -2.01
CA ALA A 67 29.82 24.88 -1.50
C ALA A 67 28.32 25.17 -1.67
N MET A 68 27.69 24.61 -2.71
CA MET A 68 26.24 24.66 -2.93
C MET A 68 25.47 23.53 -2.22
N GLU A 69 26.09 22.90 -1.22
CA GLU A 69 25.54 21.81 -0.40
C GLU A 69 25.17 20.52 -1.15
N TRP A 70 25.65 20.32 -2.38
CA TRP A 70 25.54 19.03 -3.04
C TRP A 70 26.46 18.02 -2.35
N ARG A 71 25.89 16.87 -1.96
CA ARG A 71 26.60 15.82 -1.22
C ARG A 71 26.86 14.62 -2.13
N PHE A 72 28.10 14.17 -2.17
CA PHE A 72 28.45 12.89 -2.78
C PHE A 72 28.19 11.77 -1.76
N GLY A 73 27.26 10.87 -2.07
CA GLY A 73 26.90 9.75 -1.21
C GLY A 73 25.70 9.00 -1.74
N GLN A 74 25.34 7.89 -1.09
CA GLN A 74 24.06 7.23 -1.38
C GLN A 74 22.91 8.16 -0.99
N LYS A 75 22.05 8.47 -1.96
CA LYS A 75 20.77 9.10 -1.67
C LYS A 75 20.03 8.19 -0.68
N PRO A 76 19.58 8.69 0.48
CA PRO A 76 18.74 7.89 1.35
C PRO A 76 17.51 7.47 0.54
N ASN A 77 17.08 6.20 0.71
CA ASN A 77 15.84 5.73 0.10
C ASN A 77 14.75 6.77 0.39
N GLY A 78 14.13 7.28 -0.66
CA GLY A 78 13.08 8.28 -0.51
C GLY A 78 12.03 7.74 0.46
N GLN A 79 11.68 8.53 1.46
CA GLN A 79 10.57 8.19 2.34
C GLN A 79 9.32 8.12 1.48
N PHE A 80 8.55 7.03 1.59
CA PHE A 80 7.24 6.97 0.96
C PHE A 80 6.42 8.14 1.50
N LYS A 81 6.12 9.12 0.65
CA LYS A 81 5.10 10.10 0.93
C LYS A 81 3.77 9.39 0.76
N ASP A 82 3.38 8.66 1.81
CA ASP A 82 2.04 8.11 1.90
C ASP A 82 1.07 9.29 1.76
N GLY A 83 0.17 9.21 0.78
CA GLY A 83 -0.76 10.27 0.41
C GLY A 83 -1.83 10.54 1.49
N HIS A 84 -1.47 10.40 2.77
CA HIS A 84 -2.29 10.63 3.94
C HIS A 84 -2.87 12.05 3.97
N GLU A 85 -2.16 13.02 3.36
CA GLU A 85 -2.66 14.39 3.28
C GLU A 85 -3.74 14.62 2.23
N ARG A 86 -3.98 13.64 1.33
CA ARG A 86 -5.03 13.76 0.30
C ARG A 86 -6.40 13.88 0.95
N GLU A 87 -7.25 14.71 0.36
CA GLU A 87 -8.57 15.04 0.91
C GLU A 87 -9.48 13.80 1.05
N ASP A 88 -9.41 12.86 0.10
CA ASP A 88 -10.14 11.59 0.17
C ASP A 88 -9.69 10.72 1.35
N VAL A 89 -8.39 10.68 1.63
CA VAL A 89 -7.82 9.93 2.77
C VAL A 89 -8.21 10.58 4.10
N LYS A 90 -8.08 11.91 4.22
CA LYS A 90 -8.52 12.64 5.43
C LYS A 90 -10.00 12.42 5.72
N ARG A 91 -10.85 12.54 4.69
CA ARG A 91 -12.30 12.29 4.83
C ARG A 91 -12.59 10.85 5.29
N TYR A 92 -11.86 9.86 4.75
CA TYR A 92 -11.99 8.48 5.20
C TYR A 92 -11.59 8.31 6.66
N GLN A 93 -10.44 8.88 7.06
CA GLN A 93 -9.93 8.84 8.43
C GLN A 93 -10.89 9.51 9.42
N GLU A 94 -11.42 10.69 9.10
CA GLU A 94 -12.43 11.36 9.94
C GLU A 94 -13.68 10.49 10.13
N GLY A 95 -14.15 9.84 9.06
CA GLY A 95 -15.26 8.91 9.13
C GLY A 95 -14.93 7.68 9.99
N PHE A 96 -13.70 7.17 9.89
CA PHE A 96 -13.21 6.07 10.72
C PHE A 96 -13.17 6.46 12.20
N CYS A 97 -12.56 7.59 12.55
CA CYS A 97 -12.49 8.07 13.94
C CYS A 97 -13.88 8.23 14.56
N LYS A 98 -14.85 8.76 13.81
CA LYS A 98 -16.24 8.86 14.27
C LYS A 98 -16.86 7.49 14.59
N ARG A 99 -16.62 6.47 13.74
CA ARG A 99 -17.08 5.10 14.02
C ARG A 99 -16.35 4.47 15.20
N TRP A 100 -15.04 4.70 15.30
CA TRP A 100 -14.21 4.19 16.39
C TRP A 100 -14.72 4.67 17.75
N LEU A 101 -15.03 5.96 17.88
CA LEU A 101 -15.59 6.53 19.12
C LEU A 101 -16.92 5.87 19.52
N GLU A 102 -17.73 5.40 18.57
CA GLU A 102 -18.96 4.63 18.88
C GLU A 102 -18.65 3.21 19.34
N TYR A 103 -17.64 2.56 18.76
CA TYR A 103 -17.20 1.23 19.19
C TYR A 103 -16.56 1.26 20.58
N GLU A 104 -15.76 2.28 20.85
CA GLU A 104 -15.00 2.46 22.10
C GLU A 104 -15.91 2.48 23.34
N LYS A 105 -17.13 3.01 23.22
CA LYS A 105 -18.17 2.98 24.28
C LYS A 105 -18.50 1.56 24.79
N ARG A 106 -18.17 0.53 24.01
CA ARG A 106 -18.42 -0.89 24.30
C ARG A 106 -17.15 -1.65 24.70
N MET A 107 -16.00 -0.99 24.77
CA MET A 107 -14.70 -1.58 25.05
C MET A 107 -14.28 -1.36 26.51
N VAL A 108 -13.37 -2.20 27.00
CA VAL A 108 -12.62 -1.92 28.23
C VAL A 108 -11.40 -1.10 27.84
N LEU A 109 -11.20 0.04 28.51
CA LEU A 109 -10.03 0.89 28.29
C LEU A 109 -8.95 0.54 29.30
N TYR A 110 -7.71 0.65 28.86
CA TYR A 110 -6.54 0.33 29.65
C TYR A 110 -5.56 1.49 29.62
N ASP A 111 -4.93 1.76 30.76
CA ASP A 111 -3.84 2.73 30.84
C ASP A 111 -2.54 2.19 30.22
N ASN A 112 -1.49 3.01 30.30
CA ASN A 112 -0.16 2.68 29.78
C ASN A 112 0.52 1.51 30.52
N ASP A 113 0.14 1.27 31.77
CA ASP A 113 0.64 0.16 32.59
C ASP A 113 -0.17 -1.13 32.35
N GLY A 114 -1.20 -1.07 31.50
CA GLY A 114 -2.08 -2.19 31.18
C GLY A 114 -3.14 -2.46 32.25
N LYS A 115 -3.39 -1.52 33.17
CA LYS A 115 -4.49 -1.63 34.13
C LYS A 115 -5.77 -1.09 33.52
N ILE A 116 -6.90 -1.62 33.98
CA ILE A 116 -8.21 -1.17 33.51
C ILE A 116 -8.45 0.27 33.98
N GLU A 117 -8.58 1.18 33.01
CA GLU A 117 -8.91 2.59 33.23
C GLU A 117 -10.43 2.78 33.35
N SER A 118 -11.20 2.12 32.49
CA SER A 118 -12.66 2.18 32.55
C SER A 118 -13.34 0.94 31.95
N TRP A 119 -14.53 0.67 32.48
CA TRP A 119 -15.45 -0.33 31.94
C TRP A 119 -16.51 0.34 31.04
N PRO A 120 -16.97 -0.34 29.99
CA PRO A 120 -17.94 0.22 29.08
C PRO A 120 -19.28 0.48 29.79
N THR A 121 -19.85 1.66 29.58
CA THR A 121 -20.91 2.23 30.44
C THR A 121 -22.33 2.06 29.89
N ALA A 122 -22.56 1.25 28.84
CA ALA A 122 -23.86 1.15 28.18
C ALA A 122 -24.62 -0.17 28.46
N PHE A 123 -25.94 -0.12 28.21
CA PHE A 123 -26.88 -1.21 28.46
C PHE A 123 -26.88 -2.26 27.34
N PRO A 124 -27.20 -3.54 27.64
CA PRO A 124 -27.27 -4.60 26.64
C PRO A 124 -28.27 -4.27 25.51
N VAL A 125 -27.85 -4.53 24.27
CA VAL A 125 -28.66 -4.28 23.06
C VAL A 125 -29.83 -5.28 22.99
N PRO A 126 -31.05 -4.86 22.62
CA PRO A 126 -32.24 -5.73 22.61
C PRO A 126 -32.14 -7.00 21.74
N GLN A 127 -31.23 -7.04 20.76
CA GLN A 127 -31.13 -8.11 19.75
C GLN A 127 -30.19 -9.27 20.12
N GLY A 128 -29.56 -9.25 21.29
CA GLY A 128 -28.71 -10.35 21.71
C GLY A 128 -28.43 -10.29 23.19
N ARG A 129 -28.96 -11.25 23.94
CA ARG A 129 -28.61 -11.42 25.35
C ARG A 129 -27.08 -11.50 25.45
N PHE A 130 -26.48 -10.55 26.15
CA PHE A 130 -25.09 -10.53 26.63
C PHE A 130 -23.96 -10.08 25.69
N ARG A 131 -24.11 -9.96 24.36
CA ARG A 131 -23.01 -9.55 23.44
C ARG A 131 -22.77 -8.03 23.33
N PHE A 132 -22.79 -7.33 24.45
CA PHE A 132 -22.56 -5.88 24.45
C PHE A 132 -21.06 -5.54 24.32
N ARG A 133 -20.18 -6.24 25.03
CA ARG A 133 -18.74 -5.94 25.05
C ARG A 133 -18.11 -6.16 23.68
N LEU A 134 -17.43 -5.12 23.16
CA LEU A 134 -16.56 -5.22 21.99
C LEU A 134 -15.11 -5.42 22.42
N VAL A 135 -14.42 -6.34 21.75
CA VAL A 135 -12.99 -6.60 21.98
C VAL A 135 -12.25 -6.36 20.66
N PRO A 136 -11.40 -5.33 20.56
CA PRO A 136 -10.50 -5.16 19.43
C PRO A 136 -9.56 -6.35 19.31
N VAL A 137 -9.53 -6.95 18.12
CA VAL A 137 -8.58 -8.00 17.75
C VAL A 137 -7.73 -7.45 16.61
N THR A 138 -6.50 -7.06 16.92
CA THR A 138 -5.55 -6.52 15.94
C THR A 138 -4.79 -7.64 15.26
N HIS A 139 -4.50 -7.48 13.99
CA HIS A 139 -3.75 -8.43 13.18
C HIS A 139 -2.68 -7.72 12.37
N ASP A 140 -1.52 -8.37 12.22
CA ASP A 140 -0.47 -7.94 11.30
C ASP A 140 0.44 -9.13 10.95
N GLU A 141 1.18 -9.01 9.85
CA GLU A 141 2.19 -9.97 9.42
C GLU A 141 3.59 -9.36 9.45
N SER A 142 4.51 -10.04 10.13
CA SER A 142 5.92 -9.63 10.20
C SER A 142 6.82 -10.70 9.57
N THR A 143 7.74 -10.27 8.71
CA THR A 143 8.73 -11.17 8.11
C THR A 143 10.09 -10.96 8.77
N PHE A 144 10.66 -12.06 9.25
CA PHE A 144 12.00 -12.13 9.83
C PHE A 144 12.93 -12.87 8.88
N TYR A 145 14.19 -12.46 8.81
CA TYR A 145 15.19 -13.10 7.96
C TYR A 145 16.33 -13.70 8.78
N ALA A 146 16.87 -14.83 8.30
CA ALA A 146 17.95 -15.55 8.97
C ALA A 146 19.21 -14.68 9.20
N ASN A 147 19.48 -13.71 8.33
CA ASN A 147 20.59 -12.77 8.46
C ASN A 147 20.14 -11.35 8.86
N ASP A 148 18.99 -11.22 9.53
CA ASP A 148 18.58 -9.95 10.12
C ASP A 148 19.63 -9.45 11.09
N ARG A 149 20.16 -8.25 10.80
CA ARG A 149 21.30 -7.71 11.52
C ARG A 149 21.27 -6.20 11.53
N ARG A 150 21.94 -5.64 12.53
CA ARG A 150 22.18 -4.21 12.62
C ARG A 150 23.14 -3.77 11.50
N LYS A 151 22.57 -3.23 10.41
CA LYS A 151 23.33 -2.75 9.24
C LYS A 151 24.06 -1.42 9.50
N ARG A 152 23.72 -0.70 10.59
CA ARG A 152 24.28 0.61 10.94
C ARG A 152 24.86 0.61 12.36
N GLY A 153 26.12 0.99 12.48
CA GLY A 153 26.83 1.16 13.74
C GLY A 153 28.03 2.08 13.57
N PHE A 154 28.60 2.51 14.68
CA PHE A 154 29.89 3.18 14.68
C PHE A 154 30.99 2.16 14.40
N TYR A 155 31.93 2.49 13.53
CA TYR A 155 33.11 1.66 13.24
C TYR A 155 34.35 2.55 13.24
N HIS A 156 35.48 2.00 13.66
CA HIS A 156 36.77 2.68 13.61
C HIS A 156 37.39 2.52 12.20
N PRO A 157 38.10 3.53 11.65
CA PRO A 157 38.74 3.42 10.33
C PRO A 157 39.69 2.22 10.18
N ASP A 158 40.39 1.86 11.26
CA ASP A 158 41.33 0.73 11.29
C ASP A 158 40.65 -0.62 11.60
N GLN A 159 39.33 -0.63 11.82
CA GLN A 159 38.60 -1.86 12.09
C GLN A 159 38.46 -2.67 10.79
N PRO A 160 38.88 -3.95 10.76
CA PRO A 160 38.75 -4.76 9.57
C PRO A 160 37.27 -4.97 9.21
N SER A 161 36.99 -4.98 7.91
CA SER A 161 35.63 -5.24 7.41
C SER A 161 35.20 -6.66 7.76
N SER A 162 34.07 -6.80 8.44
CA SER A 162 33.46 -8.11 8.69
C SER A 162 32.92 -8.70 7.38
N LEU A 163 33.29 -9.94 7.07
CA LEU A 163 32.70 -10.69 5.95
C LEU A 163 31.20 -10.87 6.18
N LYS A 164 30.41 -10.68 5.11
CA LYS A 164 28.96 -10.86 5.14
C LYS A 164 28.60 -12.15 4.38
N PRO A 165 27.60 -12.92 4.84
CA PRO A 165 27.06 -14.03 4.06
C PRO A 165 26.71 -13.57 2.65
N LYS A 166 27.12 -14.36 1.66
CA LYS A 166 26.81 -14.14 0.25
C LYS A 166 25.34 -14.53 0.03
N GLY A 167 24.57 -13.71 -0.68
CA GLY A 167 23.16 -14.03 -1.03
C GLY A 167 22.07 -13.23 -0.30
N GLY A 168 22.41 -12.18 0.43
CA GLY A 168 21.42 -11.25 1.00
C GLY A 168 20.99 -11.58 2.43
N ASP A 169 19.72 -11.32 2.75
CA ASP A 169 19.19 -11.42 4.11
C ASP A 169 18.87 -12.89 4.53
N GLY A 170 19.02 -13.86 3.62
CA GLY A 170 18.86 -15.29 3.92
C GLY A 170 17.41 -15.76 3.87
N ALA A 171 17.13 -16.94 4.43
CA ALA A 171 15.78 -17.50 4.48
C ALA A 171 14.85 -16.62 5.32
N SER A 172 13.60 -16.45 4.86
CA SER A 172 12.57 -15.67 5.54
C SER A 172 11.60 -16.56 6.32
N LEU A 173 11.10 -16.07 7.44
CA LEU A 173 9.98 -16.63 8.20
C LEU A 173 8.97 -15.51 8.43
N MET A 174 7.80 -15.64 7.82
CA MET A 174 6.68 -14.76 8.10
C MET A 174 5.92 -15.29 9.31
N VAL A 175 5.57 -14.40 10.22
CA VAL A 175 4.71 -14.68 11.37
C VAL A 175 3.49 -13.80 11.23
N SER A 176 2.31 -14.42 11.21
CA SER A 176 1.02 -13.75 11.18
C SER A 176 0.30 -14.03 12.50
N GLU A 177 -0.23 -13.00 13.16
CA GLU A 177 -0.76 -13.16 14.51
C GLU A 177 -1.89 -12.19 14.88
N PHE A 178 -2.83 -12.68 15.70
CA PHE A 178 -3.89 -11.89 16.31
C PHE A 178 -3.59 -11.56 17.76
N LEU A 179 -3.74 -10.29 18.13
CA LEU A 179 -3.56 -9.78 19.47
C LEU A 179 -4.83 -9.09 19.97
N THR A 180 -5.08 -9.23 21.26
CA THR A 180 -6.09 -8.48 22.01
C THR A 180 -5.42 -7.83 23.21
N ARG A 181 -5.97 -6.71 23.68
CA ARG A 181 -5.42 -6.04 24.87
C ARG A 181 -5.58 -6.88 26.14
N GLU A 182 -6.66 -7.65 26.24
CA GLU A 182 -7.01 -8.42 27.44
C GLU A 182 -6.27 -9.76 27.54
N TRP A 183 -6.10 -10.47 26.42
CA TRP A 183 -5.52 -11.81 26.42
C TRP A 183 -4.12 -11.87 25.80
N GLY A 184 -3.62 -10.75 25.27
CA GLY A 184 -2.44 -10.76 24.42
C GLY A 184 -2.72 -11.61 23.18
N ARG A 185 -1.93 -12.67 23.00
CA ARG A 185 -2.07 -13.60 21.87
C ARG A 185 -3.37 -14.39 21.93
N LEU A 186 -4.00 -14.56 20.77
CA LEU A 186 -5.21 -15.33 20.66
C LEU A 186 -4.90 -16.85 20.62
N THR A 187 -4.80 -17.44 21.80
CA THR A 187 -4.63 -18.89 22.04
C THR A 187 -5.84 -19.48 22.76
N CYS A 188 -6.11 -20.79 22.68
CA CYS A 188 -7.00 -21.46 23.62
C CYS A 188 -6.21 -22.40 24.55
N GLY A 189 -6.14 -22.05 25.83
CA GLY A 189 -5.28 -22.77 26.78
C GLY A 189 -3.79 -22.64 26.47
N ASP A 190 -3.03 -23.58 27.03
CA ASP A 190 -1.56 -23.61 27.00
C ASP A 190 -1.00 -24.59 25.95
N GLU A 191 -1.86 -25.30 25.21
CA GLU A 191 -1.41 -26.24 24.19
C GLU A 191 -0.86 -25.51 22.94
N PRO A 192 0.28 -25.96 22.39
CA PRO A 192 0.93 -25.28 21.26
C PRO A 192 0.06 -25.15 20.00
N ASP A 193 -0.84 -26.10 19.80
CA ASP A 193 -1.65 -26.18 18.58
C ASP A 193 -2.96 -25.38 18.67
N CYS A 194 -3.36 -24.96 19.87
CA CYS A 194 -4.54 -24.10 20.02
C CYS A 194 -4.16 -22.62 19.96
N GLN A 195 -3.70 -22.15 18.81
CA GLN A 195 -3.38 -20.73 18.57
C GLN A 195 -3.77 -20.27 17.17
N ALA A 196 -4.12 -18.99 17.04
CA ALA A 196 -4.41 -18.36 15.75
C ALA A 196 -3.15 -17.89 14.99
N ARG A 197 -1.94 -18.15 15.53
CA ARG A 197 -0.67 -17.75 14.93
C ARG A 197 -0.31 -18.67 13.77
N ILE A 198 0.18 -18.08 12.68
CA ILE A 198 0.77 -18.81 11.55
C ILE A 198 2.25 -18.49 11.46
N PHE A 199 3.05 -19.55 11.29
CA PHE A 199 4.41 -19.47 10.78
C PHE A 199 4.39 -19.88 9.31
N PHE A 200 4.91 -19.02 8.43
CA PHE A 200 4.89 -19.22 7.00
C PHE A 200 6.28 -19.08 6.41
N GLU A 201 6.73 -20.14 5.74
CA GLU A 201 8.05 -20.24 5.16
C GLU A 201 8.03 -19.77 3.69
N ALA A 202 8.13 -18.46 3.47
CA ALA A 202 8.03 -17.91 2.12
C ALA A 202 9.13 -18.40 1.17
N GLY A 203 8.76 -18.66 -0.09
CA GLY A 203 9.66 -19.01 -1.19
C GLY A 203 9.13 -20.15 -2.07
N SER A 204 9.50 -20.16 -3.36
CA SER A 204 9.00 -21.14 -4.34
C SER A 204 9.43 -22.59 -4.08
N ALA A 205 10.47 -22.79 -3.29
CA ALA A 205 10.93 -24.11 -2.83
C ALA A 205 10.47 -24.43 -1.38
N ARG A 206 9.55 -23.64 -0.84
CA ARG A 206 8.99 -23.72 0.52
C ARG A 206 7.46 -23.59 0.40
N ASP A 207 6.82 -22.78 1.24
CA ASP A 207 5.35 -22.65 1.29
C ASP A 207 4.78 -21.74 0.18
N GLY A 208 5.64 -21.16 -0.66
CA GLY A 208 5.22 -20.29 -1.76
C GLY A 208 4.93 -18.86 -1.30
N TYR A 209 3.73 -18.36 -1.58
CA TYR A 209 3.27 -17.00 -1.27
C TYR A 209 2.09 -17.06 -0.32
N PHE A 210 2.08 -16.20 0.70
CA PHE A 210 0.95 -16.06 1.60
C PHE A 210 -0.25 -15.45 0.86
N THR A 211 -1.39 -16.12 0.90
CA THR A 211 -2.58 -15.81 0.11
C THR A 211 -3.74 -15.33 0.98
N ALA A 212 -4.79 -14.80 0.34
CA ALA A 212 -6.01 -14.44 1.06
C ALA A 212 -6.72 -15.68 1.63
N GLU A 213 -6.57 -16.83 0.98
CA GLU A 213 -7.09 -18.10 1.45
C GLU A 213 -6.44 -18.51 2.79
N ASP A 214 -5.14 -18.24 2.96
CA ASP A 214 -4.44 -18.48 4.23
C ASP A 214 -4.97 -17.55 5.34
N ILE A 215 -5.22 -16.27 5.02
CA ILE A 215 -5.85 -15.32 5.96
C ILE A 215 -7.25 -15.77 6.35
N HIS A 216 -8.08 -16.24 5.40
CA HIS A 216 -9.41 -16.74 5.72
C HIS A 216 -9.34 -17.91 6.70
N ALA A 217 -8.49 -18.90 6.44
CA ALA A 217 -8.30 -20.04 7.33
C ALA A 217 -7.81 -19.60 8.72
N GLN A 218 -6.92 -18.61 8.78
CA GLN A 218 -6.45 -18.05 10.03
C GLN A 218 -7.55 -17.34 10.82
N VAL A 219 -8.39 -16.57 10.13
CA VAL A 219 -9.52 -15.82 10.71
C VAL A 219 -10.59 -16.78 11.23
N ASP A 220 -10.90 -17.84 10.48
CA ASP A 220 -11.86 -18.86 10.91
C ASP A 220 -11.41 -19.49 12.24
N ASN A 221 -10.14 -19.91 12.33
CA ASN A 221 -9.55 -20.41 13.58
C ASN A 221 -9.55 -19.35 14.70
N ALA A 222 -9.23 -18.09 14.37
CA ALA A 222 -9.27 -16.99 15.33
C ALA A 222 -10.68 -16.75 15.90
N ILE A 223 -11.72 -16.86 15.07
CA ILE A 223 -13.12 -16.75 15.49
C ILE A 223 -13.46 -17.88 16.47
N ASP A 224 -13.10 -19.12 16.17
CA ASP A 224 -13.34 -20.27 17.05
C ASP A 224 -12.68 -20.08 18.42
N ILE A 225 -11.40 -19.66 18.44
CA ILE A 225 -10.67 -19.39 19.68
C ILE A 225 -11.32 -18.23 20.45
N PHE A 226 -11.74 -17.17 19.77
CA PHE A 226 -12.39 -16.02 20.39
C PHE A 226 -13.74 -16.39 21.01
N GLU A 227 -14.58 -17.14 20.30
CA GLU A 227 -15.88 -17.59 20.79
C GLU A 227 -15.73 -18.50 22.01
N ALA A 228 -14.75 -19.42 21.98
CA ALA A 228 -14.42 -20.27 23.11
C ALA A 228 -13.96 -19.45 24.33
N LYS A 229 -13.05 -18.49 24.15
CA LYS A 229 -12.56 -17.62 25.23
C LYS A 229 -13.62 -16.68 25.79
N SER A 230 -14.49 -16.15 24.95
CA SER A 230 -15.53 -15.22 25.35
C SER A 230 -16.76 -15.89 25.94
N GLY A 231 -16.90 -17.21 25.81
CA GLY A 231 -18.11 -17.94 26.17
C GLY A 231 -19.35 -17.43 25.43
N GLY A 232 -19.16 -16.86 24.23
CA GLY A 232 -20.22 -16.23 23.44
C GLY A 232 -20.83 -14.95 24.04
N THR A 233 -20.18 -14.33 25.03
CA THR A 233 -20.66 -13.11 25.71
C THR A 233 -20.06 -11.82 25.16
N MET A 234 -19.08 -11.92 24.25
CA MET A 234 -18.39 -10.76 23.69
C MET A 234 -18.51 -10.77 22.17
N THR A 235 -18.19 -9.64 21.55
CA THR A 235 -18.10 -9.53 20.10
C THR A 235 -16.70 -9.07 19.72
N ALA A 236 -16.04 -9.83 18.86
CA ALA A 236 -14.75 -9.45 18.30
C ALA A 236 -14.93 -8.31 17.28
N LEU A 237 -14.06 -7.32 17.35
CA LEU A 237 -13.87 -6.32 16.30
C LEU A 237 -12.49 -6.56 15.67
N PHE A 238 -12.45 -7.34 14.59
CA PHE A 238 -11.22 -7.62 13.87
C PHE A 238 -10.74 -6.40 13.09
N LEU A 239 -9.46 -6.06 13.25
CA LEU A 239 -8.80 -4.92 12.64
C LEU A 239 -7.67 -5.41 11.75
N PHE A 240 -7.80 -5.13 10.46
CA PHE A 240 -6.80 -5.41 9.44
C PHE A 240 -6.32 -4.11 8.82
N ASP A 241 -5.11 -4.14 8.27
CA ASP A 241 -4.65 -3.12 7.35
C ASP A 241 -5.32 -3.28 5.96
N ASN A 242 -4.93 -2.44 5.01
CA ASN A 242 -5.44 -2.50 3.65
C ASN A 242 -4.51 -3.26 2.69
N ALA A 243 -3.75 -4.25 3.18
CA ALA A 243 -2.91 -5.08 2.34
C ALA A 243 -3.72 -5.72 1.21
N THR A 244 -3.05 -5.99 0.08
CA THR A 244 -3.71 -6.56 -1.10
C THR A 244 -4.29 -7.94 -0.85
N THR A 245 -3.71 -8.69 0.08
CA THR A 245 -4.18 -10.00 0.54
C THR A 245 -5.47 -9.86 1.35
N HIS A 246 -5.57 -8.88 2.25
CA HIS A 246 -6.78 -8.55 3.03
C HIS A 246 -7.94 -8.01 2.19
N THR A 247 -7.63 -7.38 1.06
CA THR A 247 -8.62 -6.70 0.20
C THR A 247 -8.98 -7.50 -1.06
N LYS A 248 -8.58 -8.78 -1.14
CA LYS A 248 -8.90 -9.64 -2.28
C LYS A 248 -10.43 -9.79 -2.38
N ARG A 249 -10.95 -9.49 -3.58
CA ARG A 249 -12.37 -9.71 -3.86
C ARG A 249 -12.62 -11.20 -4.05
N ALA A 250 -13.83 -11.64 -3.74
CA ALA A 250 -14.27 -13.00 -4.03
C ALA A 250 -14.01 -13.36 -5.52
N PRO A 251 -13.71 -14.62 -5.86
CA PRO A 251 -13.40 -15.01 -7.23
C PRO A 251 -14.48 -14.63 -8.26
N ASN A 252 -15.75 -14.67 -7.85
CA ASN A 252 -16.91 -14.27 -8.65
C ASN A 252 -17.33 -12.81 -8.43
N ALA A 253 -16.52 -11.98 -7.77
CA ALA A 253 -16.91 -10.62 -7.46
C ALA A 253 -17.06 -9.77 -8.73
N LEU A 254 -18.03 -8.87 -8.67
CA LEU A 254 -18.34 -7.91 -9.70
C LEU A 254 -17.13 -6.99 -9.99
N SER A 255 -16.78 -6.84 -11.27
CA SER A 255 -15.66 -6.02 -11.72
C SER A 255 -15.85 -5.51 -13.14
N ALA A 256 -15.82 -4.19 -13.31
CA ALA A 256 -15.80 -3.54 -14.63
C ALA A 256 -14.44 -3.67 -15.32
N ARG A 257 -13.40 -4.05 -14.57
CA ARG A 257 -12.04 -4.05 -15.08
C ARG A 257 -11.94 -5.10 -16.19
N LYS A 258 -11.60 -4.65 -17.40
CA LYS A 258 -11.44 -5.49 -18.61
C LYS A 258 -12.74 -6.17 -19.09
N MET A 259 -13.92 -5.65 -18.74
CA MET A 259 -15.16 -6.14 -19.33
C MET A 259 -15.16 -5.92 -20.86
N PRO A 260 -15.39 -6.96 -21.67
CA PRO A 260 -15.58 -6.82 -23.10
C PRO A 260 -16.74 -5.88 -23.42
N LYS A 261 -16.63 -5.15 -24.53
CA LYS A 261 -17.70 -4.26 -24.97
C LYS A 261 -18.92 -5.04 -25.46
N GLY A 262 -18.68 -6.04 -26.32
CA GLY A 262 -19.70 -6.90 -26.90
C GLY A 262 -19.73 -8.30 -26.27
N PRO A 263 -20.66 -9.15 -26.75
CA PRO A 263 -20.77 -10.53 -26.29
C PRO A 263 -19.47 -11.31 -26.42
N HIS A 264 -19.20 -12.21 -25.48
CA HIS A 264 -17.96 -12.98 -25.49
C HIS A 264 -18.15 -14.38 -24.86
N SER A 265 -17.81 -15.43 -25.59
CA SER A 265 -17.95 -16.84 -25.17
C SER A 265 -17.02 -17.23 -24.01
N HIS A 266 -15.78 -16.73 -24.04
CA HIS A 266 -14.72 -17.21 -23.14
C HIS A 266 -14.32 -16.18 -22.07
N TRP A 267 -15.16 -15.18 -21.78
CA TRP A 267 -14.83 -14.16 -20.78
C TRP A 267 -15.61 -14.36 -19.49
N PRO A 268 -14.95 -14.30 -18.31
CA PRO A 268 -13.52 -14.05 -18.09
C PRO A 268 -12.62 -15.26 -18.38
N ALA A 269 -11.47 -15.05 -19.02
CA ALA A 269 -10.49 -16.10 -19.35
C ALA A 269 -9.31 -16.12 -18.37
N PRO A 270 -8.83 -17.30 -17.95
CA PRO A 270 -9.57 -18.34 -17.25
C PRO A 270 -10.02 -17.79 -15.88
N GLY A 271 -11.30 -17.46 -15.74
CA GLY A 271 -11.83 -16.85 -14.52
C GLY A 271 -13.20 -17.40 -14.14
N VAL A 272 -13.53 -17.29 -12.87
CA VAL A 272 -14.86 -17.59 -12.35
C VAL A 272 -15.84 -16.55 -12.93
N ARG A 273 -17.01 -16.99 -13.38
CA ARG A 273 -18.07 -16.08 -13.83
C ARG A 273 -18.41 -15.11 -12.70
N MET A 274 -18.64 -13.84 -13.04
CA MET A 274 -19.14 -12.90 -12.05
C MET A 274 -20.51 -13.33 -11.56
N ARG A 275 -20.76 -13.12 -10.27
CA ARG A 275 -22.10 -13.19 -9.69
C ARG A 275 -23.00 -12.12 -10.31
N ASP A 276 -24.30 -12.25 -10.09
CA ASP A 276 -25.27 -11.27 -10.57
C ASP A 276 -25.03 -9.89 -9.96
N GLY A 277 -25.26 -8.87 -10.79
CA GLY A 277 -25.40 -7.49 -10.32
C GLY A 277 -26.75 -7.28 -9.63
N LYS A 278 -26.95 -6.08 -9.07
CA LYS A 278 -28.24 -5.67 -8.51
C LYS A 278 -28.75 -4.43 -9.24
N LEU A 279 -30.01 -4.45 -9.66
CA LEU A 279 -30.70 -3.30 -10.25
C LEU A 279 -31.18 -2.33 -9.16
N PRO A 280 -31.57 -1.08 -9.51
CA PRO A 280 -32.05 -0.10 -8.54
C PRO A 280 -33.29 -0.54 -7.74
N ASP A 281 -34.14 -1.40 -8.33
CA ASP A 281 -35.31 -2.01 -7.68
C ASP A 281 -34.94 -3.19 -6.76
N GLY A 282 -33.66 -3.56 -6.73
CA GLY A 282 -33.10 -4.63 -5.93
C GLY A 282 -33.13 -6.01 -6.57
N SER A 283 -33.69 -6.15 -7.78
CA SER A 283 -33.70 -7.42 -8.52
C SER A 283 -32.29 -7.78 -9.03
N PRO A 284 -31.98 -9.09 -9.15
CA PRO A 284 -30.70 -9.54 -9.69
C PRO A 284 -30.62 -9.25 -11.20
N GLN A 285 -29.43 -8.89 -11.67
CA GLN A 285 -29.13 -8.80 -13.11
C GLN A 285 -28.01 -9.76 -13.47
N SER A 286 -28.34 -10.77 -14.27
CA SER A 286 -27.34 -11.62 -14.90
C SER A 286 -26.50 -10.83 -15.91
N PHE A 287 -25.21 -11.11 -15.95
CA PHE A 287 -24.27 -10.59 -16.94
C PHE A 287 -23.96 -11.57 -18.06
N TYR A 288 -24.61 -12.73 -18.03
CA TYR A 288 -24.43 -13.81 -18.98
C TYR A 288 -25.78 -14.15 -19.60
N PHE A 289 -25.78 -14.48 -20.88
CA PHE A 289 -26.96 -15.03 -21.52
C PHE A 289 -27.32 -16.38 -20.91
N ASP A 290 -28.61 -16.70 -20.89
CA ASP A 290 -29.09 -17.99 -20.39
C ASP A 290 -28.54 -19.16 -21.23
N HIS A 291 -28.54 -20.36 -20.66
CA HIS A 291 -27.97 -21.54 -21.31
C HIS A 291 -28.81 -22.04 -22.50
N ASP A 292 -30.05 -21.58 -22.63
CA ASP A 292 -30.98 -21.83 -23.74
C ASP A 292 -30.98 -20.70 -24.79
N HIS A 293 -30.13 -19.68 -24.63
CA HIS A 293 -30.06 -18.57 -25.59
C HIS A 293 -29.71 -19.09 -27.00
N PRO A 294 -30.48 -18.72 -28.05
CA PRO A 294 -30.48 -19.43 -29.34
C PRO A 294 -29.15 -19.39 -30.09
N THR A 295 -28.31 -18.37 -29.87
CA THR A 295 -27.05 -18.17 -30.61
C THR A 295 -25.82 -17.97 -29.72
N MET A 296 -26.00 -17.72 -28.43
CA MET A 296 -24.93 -17.29 -27.51
C MET A 296 -25.13 -17.84 -26.08
N PRO A 297 -25.41 -19.14 -25.92
CA PRO A 297 -25.75 -19.72 -24.62
C PRO A 297 -24.60 -19.57 -23.62
N GLY A 298 -24.86 -18.94 -22.47
CA GLY A 298 -23.86 -18.74 -21.41
C GLY A 298 -22.74 -17.74 -21.74
N TRP A 299 -22.81 -17.02 -22.86
CA TRP A 299 -21.82 -16.01 -23.18
C TRP A 299 -21.97 -14.80 -22.25
N PHE A 300 -20.86 -14.12 -21.97
CA PHE A 300 -20.95 -12.79 -21.36
C PHE A 300 -21.70 -11.85 -22.31
N ILE A 301 -22.65 -11.06 -21.79
CA ILE A 301 -23.57 -10.22 -22.59
C ILE A 301 -22.83 -9.06 -23.29
N GLY A 302 -21.73 -8.60 -22.70
CA GLY A 302 -21.02 -7.40 -23.13
C GLY A 302 -21.47 -6.16 -22.38
N SER A 303 -20.50 -5.37 -21.90
CA SER A 303 -20.79 -4.18 -21.08
C SER A 303 -21.69 -3.16 -21.78
N GLU A 304 -21.62 -3.02 -23.10
CA GLU A 304 -22.50 -2.10 -23.82
C GLU A 304 -23.96 -2.53 -23.73
N ASN A 305 -24.24 -3.82 -23.91
CA ASN A 305 -25.59 -4.36 -23.86
C ASN A 305 -26.15 -4.32 -22.43
N ILE A 306 -25.33 -4.60 -21.42
CA ILE A 306 -25.71 -4.47 -20.00
C ILE A 306 -26.10 -3.01 -19.67
N ILE A 307 -25.34 -2.03 -20.17
CA ILE A 307 -25.64 -0.60 -19.98
C ILE A 307 -26.94 -0.20 -20.71
N LYS A 308 -27.20 -0.76 -21.91
CA LYS A 308 -28.48 -0.56 -22.63
C LYS A 308 -29.65 -1.12 -21.84
N GLN A 309 -29.53 -2.34 -21.31
CA GLN A 309 -30.56 -2.96 -20.48
C GLN A 309 -30.87 -2.14 -19.23
N ARG A 310 -29.88 -1.45 -18.66
CA ARG A 310 -30.06 -0.54 -17.52
C ARG A 310 -30.59 0.86 -17.90
N GLY A 311 -30.77 1.17 -19.18
CA GLY A 311 -31.20 2.49 -19.62
C GLY A 311 -30.15 3.60 -19.39
N LEU A 312 -28.88 3.24 -19.19
CA LEU A 312 -27.79 4.19 -18.85
C LEU A 312 -27.13 4.84 -20.09
N LEU A 313 -27.50 4.40 -21.29
CA LEU A 313 -26.98 4.94 -22.55
C LEU A 313 -27.84 6.12 -23.03
N MET A 314 -27.29 7.33 -22.93
CA MET A 314 -27.87 8.53 -23.58
C MET A 314 -27.71 8.41 -25.10
N ALA A 315 -28.79 8.69 -25.84
CA ALA A 315 -28.80 8.62 -27.31
C ALA A 315 -27.62 9.42 -27.93
N GLY A 316 -26.86 8.77 -28.83
CA GLY A 316 -25.81 9.42 -29.63
C GLY A 316 -24.40 9.50 -29.04
N LYS A 317 -24.12 8.93 -27.85
CA LYS A 317 -22.76 8.93 -27.26
C LYS A 317 -22.12 7.54 -27.24
N ARG A 318 -20.84 7.44 -27.60
CA ARG A 318 -20.02 6.22 -27.38
C ARG A 318 -20.02 5.88 -25.88
N THR A 319 -20.13 4.61 -25.53
CA THR A 319 -20.09 4.11 -24.15
C THR A 319 -18.81 4.61 -23.46
N PRO A 320 -18.89 5.58 -22.54
CA PRO A 320 -17.71 6.06 -21.83
C PRO A 320 -17.26 4.95 -20.86
N LEU A 321 -15.95 4.71 -20.76
CA LEU A 321 -15.34 3.86 -19.71
C LEU A 321 -15.83 4.21 -18.30
N ARG A 322 -16.32 5.44 -18.10
CA ARG A 322 -16.87 5.94 -16.85
C ARG A 322 -18.20 5.26 -16.45
N LEU A 323 -19.07 4.91 -17.39
CA LEU A 323 -20.37 4.29 -17.11
C LEU A 323 -20.25 2.83 -16.65
N GLN A 324 -19.14 2.16 -16.94
CA GLN A 324 -18.92 0.79 -16.46
C GLN A 324 -18.76 0.74 -14.94
N LYS A 325 -18.33 1.84 -14.29
CA LYS A 325 -18.23 1.91 -12.83
C LYS A 325 -19.59 1.98 -12.15
N ASP A 326 -20.60 2.50 -12.85
CA ASP A 326 -21.98 2.63 -12.37
C ASP A 326 -22.78 1.31 -12.51
N LEU A 327 -22.11 0.22 -12.89
CA LEU A 327 -22.70 -1.12 -12.96
C LEU A 327 -22.82 -1.81 -11.59
N PHE A 328 -22.21 -1.25 -10.54
CA PHE A 328 -22.08 -1.91 -9.23
C PHE A 328 -22.56 -1.08 -8.07
#